data_AF-A0A1W1DHI3-F1
#
_entry.id   AF-A0A1W1DHI3-F1
#
_cell.length_a   1.000
_cell.length_b   1.000
_cell.length_c   1.000
_cell.angle_alpha   90.00
_cell.angle_beta   90.00
_cell.angle_gamma   90.00
#
_symmetry.space_group_name_H-M   'P 1'
#
loop_
_entity.id
_entity.type
_entity.pdbx_description
1 polymer ?
#
loop_
_entity_poly.entity_id
_entity_poly.type
_entity_poly.pdbx_seq_one_letter_code
_entity_poly.pdbx_strand_id
1 'polypeptide(L)'
;MFKQTHKNDFIKKALLNTSARIKQNKPVTPVFLFAVFLWQAQNERFEIIKKEQKSFYLAMNQASEEVIINQIKQVSMPKWLSARIKDIWMMQSKLERKQPKKVDELLKNPRFRMAYDFLLLRSQSINPELSKTATFWTKVQQ
;
A
#
# COMPACT_ATOMS: atom_id res chain seq x y z
N MET A 1 9.64 -2.19 -16.39
CA MET A 1 8.93 -2.43 -15.11
C MET A 1 9.79 -3.38 -14.29
N PHE A 2 9.79 -3.30 -12.95
CA PHE A 2 10.67 -4.15 -12.14
C PHE A 2 10.33 -5.64 -12.31
N LYS A 3 11.31 -6.52 -12.09
CA LYS A 3 11.12 -7.97 -12.22
C LYS A 3 10.00 -8.52 -11.34
N GLN A 4 9.76 -7.88 -10.19
CA GLN A 4 8.73 -8.24 -9.21
C GLN A 4 7.36 -7.59 -9.49
N THR A 5 7.22 -6.84 -10.58
CA THR A 5 6.02 -6.07 -10.88
C THR A 5 5.25 -6.71 -12.04
N HIS A 6 4.03 -7.17 -11.74
CA HIS A 6 3.10 -7.69 -12.75
C HIS A 6 2.16 -6.58 -13.22
N LYS A 7 2.02 -6.44 -14.55
CA LYS A 7 1.05 -5.49 -15.13
C LYS A 7 -0.37 -5.91 -14.74
N ASN A 8 -1.07 -5.05 -14.02
CA ASN A 8 -2.46 -5.24 -13.64
C ASN A 8 -3.22 -3.89 -13.64
N ASP A 9 -4.53 -3.94 -13.40
CA ASP A 9 -5.37 -2.74 -13.38
C ASP A 9 -4.98 -1.76 -12.26
N PHE A 10 -4.40 -2.24 -11.16
CA PHE A 10 -3.92 -1.41 -10.05
C PHE A 10 -2.78 -0.49 -10.50
N ILE A 11 -1.79 -1.05 -11.20
CA ILE A 11 -0.68 -0.28 -11.76
C ILE A 11 -1.16 0.69 -12.84
N LYS A 12 -2.04 0.21 -13.74
CA LYS A 12 -2.61 1.05 -14.80
C LYS A 12 -3.29 2.28 -14.23
N LYS A 13 -4.17 2.10 -13.23
CA LYS A 13 -4.87 3.21 -12.56
C LYS A 13 -3.93 4.12 -11.79
N ALA A 14 -2.91 3.59 -11.10
CA ALA A 14 -1.89 4.40 -10.43
C ALA A 14 -1.15 5.32 -11.40
N LEU A 15 -0.76 4.80 -12.57
CA LEU A 15 -0.06 5.55 -13.61
C LEU A 15 -0.97 6.60 -14.26
N LEU A 16 -2.24 6.28 -14.51
CA LEU A 16 -3.23 7.24 -15.02
C LEU A 16 -3.45 8.39 -14.04
N ASN A 17 -3.64 8.08 -12.75
CA ASN A 17 -3.80 9.08 -11.69
C ASN A 17 -2.55 9.96 -11.57
N THR A 18 -1.37 9.35 -11.65
CA THR A 18 -0.09 10.08 -11.64
C THR A 18 0.02 11.01 -12.85
N SER A 19 -0.33 10.53 -14.04
CA SER A 19 -0.32 11.32 -15.27
C SER A 19 -1.26 12.53 -15.17
N ALA A 20 -2.46 12.34 -14.60
CA ALA A 20 -3.41 13.42 -14.37
C ALA A 20 -2.88 14.46 -13.37
N ARG A 21 -2.19 14.03 -12.30
CA ARG A 21 -1.56 14.94 -11.34
C ARG A 21 -0.46 15.79 -11.97
N ILE A 22 0.39 15.18 -12.80
CA ILE A 22 1.44 15.88 -13.54
C ILE A 22 0.82 16.95 -14.44
N LYS A 23 -0.24 16.61 -15.20
CA LYS A 23 -0.97 17.57 -16.04
C LYS A 23 -1.57 18.74 -15.25
N GLN A 24 -1.88 18.53 -13.97
CA GLN A 24 -2.40 19.56 -13.06
C GLN A 24 -1.31 20.26 -12.24
N ASN A 25 -0.01 20.09 -12.58
CA ASN A 25 1.13 20.60 -11.82
C ASN A 25 1.11 20.23 -10.32
N LYS A 26 0.49 19.09 -9.98
CA LYS A 26 0.47 18.56 -8.61
C LYS A 26 1.68 17.66 -8.37
N PRO A 27 2.29 17.71 -7.17
CA PRO A 27 3.41 16.84 -6.85
C PRO A 27 2.99 15.36 -6.89
N VAL A 28 3.92 14.54 -7.36
CA VAL A 28 3.81 13.07 -7.38
C VAL A 28 4.74 12.53 -6.30
N THR A 29 4.25 11.58 -5.51
CA THR A 29 5.03 10.97 -4.44
C THR A 29 5.63 9.64 -4.92
N PRO A 30 6.96 9.51 -5.03
CA PRO A 30 7.60 8.26 -5.47
C PRO A 30 7.22 7.07 -4.57
N VAL A 31 7.11 7.30 -3.26
CA VAL A 31 6.67 6.32 -2.26
C VAL A 31 5.41 5.58 -2.70
N PHE A 32 4.42 6.31 -3.21
CA PHE A 32 3.13 5.75 -3.59
C PHE A 32 3.27 4.80 -4.78
N LEU A 33 4.01 5.20 -5.81
CA LEU A 33 4.24 4.37 -6.99
C LEU A 33 4.99 3.09 -6.66
N PHE A 34 6.06 3.18 -5.86
CA PHE A 34 6.80 1.99 -5.42
C PHE A 34 5.93 1.06 -4.57
N ALA A 35 5.13 1.61 -3.65
CA ALA A 35 4.19 0.80 -2.86
C ALA A 35 3.19 0.06 -3.75
N VAL A 36 2.70 0.68 -4.83
CA VAL A 36 1.80 0.06 -5.82
C VAL A 36 2.52 -1.03 -6.61
N PHE A 37 3.69 -0.73 -7.17
CA PHE A 37 4.43 -1.64 -8.05
C PHE A 37 4.90 -2.92 -7.35
N LEU A 38 5.11 -2.86 -6.04
CA LEU A 38 5.61 -3.98 -5.24
C LEU A 38 4.50 -4.67 -4.43
N TRP A 39 3.26 -4.19 -4.48
CA TRP A 39 2.17 -4.70 -3.66
C TRP A 39 1.86 -6.18 -3.91
N GLN A 40 1.89 -6.60 -5.16
CA GLN A 40 1.64 -8.00 -5.49
C GLN A 40 2.73 -8.91 -4.93
N ALA A 41 4.01 -8.57 -5.15
CA ALA A 41 5.14 -9.31 -4.59
C ALA A 41 5.10 -9.37 -3.05
N GLN A 42 4.70 -8.27 -2.41
CA GLN A 42 4.46 -8.23 -0.96
C GLN A 42 3.41 -9.26 -0.52
N ASN A 43 2.25 -9.30 -1.19
CA ASN A 43 1.17 -10.20 -0.81
C ASN A 43 1.52 -11.66 -1.05
N GLU A 44 2.14 -11.97 -2.20
CA GLU A 44 2.61 -13.32 -2.51
C GLU A 44 3.61 -13.81 -1.47
N ARG A 45 4.58 -12.96 -1.09
CA ARG A 45 5.57 -13.32 -0.07
C ARG A 45 4.95 -13.45 1.31
N PHE A 46 4.00 -12.58 1.65
CA PHE A 46 3.26 -12.64 2.90
C PHE A 46 2.49 -13.95 3.06
N GLU A 47 1.78 -14.41 2.03
CA GLU A 47 1.04 -15.68 2.08
C GLU A 47 1.94 -16.90 2.23
N ILE A 48 3.19 -16.85 1.72
CA ILE A 48 4.19 -17.90 1.97
C ILE A 48 4.62 -17.90 3.44
N ILE A 49 5.06 -16.75 3.96
CA ILE A 49 5.60 -16.63 5.33
C ILE A 49 4.54 -16.92 6.39
N LYS A 50 3.30 -16.50 6.15
CA LYS A 50 2.17 -16.70 7.07
C LYS A 50 1.84 -18.17 7.33
N LYS A 51 2.25 -19.10 6.46
CA LYS A 51 2.09 -20.54 6.70
C LYS A 51 2.87 -21.04 7.91
N GLU A 52 4.01 -20.41 8.21
CA GLU A 52 4.90 -20.79 9.30
C GLU A 52 4.85 -19.78 10.46
N GLN A 53 4.60 -18.49 10.15
CA GLN A 53 4.57 -17.41 11.13
C GLN A 53 3.13 -17.09 11.57
N LYS A 54 2.79 -17.44 12.81
CA LYS A 54 1.44 -17.21 13.38
C LYS A 54 1.11 -15.72 13.59
N SER A 55 2.11 -14.88 13.82
CA SER A 55 1.88 -13.44 14.03
C SER A 55 1.76 -12.71 12.70
N PHE A 56 0.58 -12.14 12.43
CA PHE A 56 0.34 -11.31 11.24
C PHE A 56 1.36 -10.17 11.12
N TYR A 57 1.68 -9.50 12.23
CA TYR A 57 2.61 -8.38 12.24
C TYR A 57 4.02 -8.81 11.83
N LEU A 58 4.51 -9.92 12.41
CA LEU A 58 5.83 -10.45 12.09
C LEU A 58 5.89 -10.93 10.63
N ALA A 59 4.87 -11.66 10.17
CA ALA A 59 4.79 -12.15 8.80
C ALA A 59 4.77 -11.01 7.79
N MET A 60 3.97 -9.95 8.05
CA MET A 60 3.87 -8.79 7.18
C MET A 60 5.19 -8.02 7.12
N ASN A 61 5.81 -7.77 8.28
CA ASN A 61 7.09 -7.05 8.32
C ASN A 61 8.21 -7.83 7.62
N GLN A 62 8.29 -9.15 7.85
CA GLN A 62 9.27 -10.02 7.21
C GLN A 62 9.07 -10.04 5.68
N ALA A 63 7.84 -10.25 5.21
CA ALA A 63 7.52 -10.22 3.78
C ALA A 63 7.96 -8.88 3.13
N SER A 64 7.70 -7.78 3.83
CA SER A 64 8.09 -6.45 3.35
C SER A 64 9.58 -6.23 3.30
N GLU A 65 10.32 -6.75 4.28
CA GLU A 65 11.77 -6.72 4.28
C GLU A 65 12.34 -7.47 3.09
N GLU A 66 11.88 -8.69 2.85
CA GLU A 66 12.40 -9.53 1.79
C GLU A 66 12.11 -8.96 0.39
N VAL A 67 10.90 -8.43 0.16
CA VAL A 67 10.55 -7.79 -1.12
C VAL A 67 11.36 -6.52 -1.36
N ILE A 68 11.56 -5.69 -0.31
CA ILE A 68 12.36 -4.47 -0.41
C ILE A 68 13.84 -4.81 -0.67
N ILE A 69 14.41 -5.80 0.02
CA ILE A 69 15.79 -6.25 -0.20
C ILE A 69 15.97 -6.70 -1.65
N ASN A 70 15.03 -7.47 -2.18
CA ASN A 70 15.09 -7.90 -3.58
C ASN A 70 14.95 -6.73 -4.55
N GLN A 71 14.17 -5.71 -4.21
CA GLN A 71 14.05 -4.50 -5.02
C GLN A 71 15.34 -3.65 -5.00
N ILE A 72 15.99 -3.53 -3.85
CA ILE A 72 17.26 -2.78 -3.70
C ILE A 72 18.36 -3.33 -4.62
N LYS A 73 18.36 -4.66 -4.86
CA LYS A 73 19.29 -5.31 -5.81
C LYS A 73 19.08 -4.87 -7.27
N GLN A 74 17.92 -4.31 -7.61
CA GLN A 74 17.58 -3.88 -8.96
C GLN A 74 17.68 -2.35 -9.11
N VAL A 75 17.23 -1.61 -8.10
CA VAL A 75 17.28 -0.14 -8.04
C VAL A 75 17.55 0.31 -6.62
N SER A 76 18.56 1.15 -6.43
CA SER A 76 18.88 1.72 -5.12
C SER A 76 17.67 2.44 -4.53
N MET A 77 17.24 1.99 -3.35
CA MET A 77 16.12 2.56 -2.61
C MET A 77 16.62 3.15 -1.29
N PRO A 78 16.46 4.46 -1.05
CA PRO A 78 16.81 5.05 0.24
C PRO A 78 16.01 4.43 1.40
N LYS A 79 16.63 4.31 2.59
CA LYS A 79 15.98 3.72 3.78
C LYS A 79 14.64 4.40 4.13
N TRP A 80 14.56 5.72 4.00
CA TRP A 80 13.33 6.48 4.28
C TRP A 80 12.19 6.13 3.31
N LEU A 81 12.51 5.81 2.05
CA LEU A 81 11.53 5.43 1.03
C LEU A 81 10.96 4.05 1.36
N SER A 82 11.84 3.10 1.62
CA SER A 82 11.49 1.74 2.07
C SER A 82 10.60 1.76 3.32
N ALA A 83 10.97 2.54 4.34
CA ALA A 83 10.20 2.66 5.58
C ALA A 83 8.77 3.15 5.32
N ARG A 84 8.61 4.20 4.49
CA ARG A 84 7.27 4.73 4.16
C ARG A 84 6.42 3.76 3.34
N ILE A 85 7.03 2.95 2.48
CA ILE A 85 6.33 1.90 1.73
C ILE A 85 5.78 0.85 2.71
N LYS A 86 6.61 0.36 3.65
CA LYS A 86 6.18 -0.58 4.69
C LYS A 86 5.04 -0.01 5.52
N ASP A 87 5.12 1.26 5.90
CA ASP A 87 4.09 1.94 6.67
C ASP A 87 2.71 1.89 5.96
N ILE A 88 2.68 2.18 4.65
CA ILE A 88 1.46 2.11 3.83
C ILE A 88 0.87 0.70 3.86
N TRP A 89 1.70 -0.32 3.67
CA TRP A 89 1.30 -1.72 3.64
C TRP A 89 0.79 -2.21 5.00
N MET A 90 1.50 -1.90 6.09
CA MET A 90 1.08 -2.26 7.45
C MET A 90 -0.26 -1.64 7.82
N MET A 91 -0.53 -0.40 7.37
CA MET A 91 -1.80 0.26 7.61
C MET A 91 -2.97 -0.38 6.88
N GLN A 92 -2.77 -1.08 5.74
CA GLN A 92 -3.86 -1.72 5.01
C GLN A 92 -4.67 -2.67 5.90
N SER A 93 -3.99 -3.51 6.67
CA SER A 93 -4.65 -4.45 7.59
C SER A 93 -5.51 -3.75 8.65
N LYS A 94 -5.09 -2.57 9.13
CA LYS A 94 -5.81 -1.78 10.13
C LYS A 94 -7.04 -1.12 9.51
N LEU A 95 -6.88 -0.55 8.32
CA LEU A 95 -7.97 0.10 7.58
C LEU A 95 -9.04 -0.90 7.13
N GLU A 96 -8.64 -2.11 6.73
CA GLU A 96 -9.56 -3.17 6.32
C GLU A 96 -10.43 -3.65 7.49
N ARG A 97 -9.85 -3.81 8.69
CA ARG A 97 -10.57 -4.26 9.90
C ARG A 97 -11.56 -3.25 10.46
N LYS A 98 -11.38 -1.94 10.19
CA LYS A 98 -12.28 -0.86 10.64
C LYS A 98 -12.66 -0.94 12.13
N GLN A 99 -11.69 -1.18 13.02
CA GLN A 99 -11.99 -1.31 14.45
C GLN A 99 -12.55 0.03 14.99
N PRO A 100 -13.83 0.10 15.42
CA PRO A 100 -14.47 1.38 15.75
C PRO A 100 -13.71 2.18 16.81
N LYS A 101 -13.19 1.50 17.83
CA LYS A 101 -12.41 2.10 18.93
C LYS A 101 -11.07 2.73 18.50
N LYS A 102 -10.58 2.40 17.30
CA LYS A 102 -9.29 2.89 16.78
C LYS A 102 -9.44 3.86 15.61
N VAL A 103 -10.67 4.21 15.26
CA VAL A 103 -10.95 5.07 14.10
C VAL A 103 -10.28 6.43 14.27
N ASP A 104 -10.48 7.11 15.41
CA ASP A 104 -9.88 8.43 15.66
C ASP A 104 -8.34 8.39 15.73
N GLU A 105 -7.78 7.32 16.31
CA GLU A 105 -6.34 7.09 16.35
C GLU A 105 -5.76 6.93 14.94
N LEU A 106 -6.46 6.18 14.07
CA LEU A 106 -6.06 5.96 12.69
C LEU A 106 -6.15 7.24 11.87
N LEU A 107 -7.19 8.06 12.04
CA LEU A 107 -7.33 9.35 11.35
C LEU A 107 -6.22 10.34 11.70
N LYS A 108 -5.82 10.38 12.98
CA LYS A 108 -4.73 11.25 13.47
C LYS A 108 -3.34 10.79 13.02
N ASN A 109 -3.22 9.58 12.47
CA ASN A 109 -1.94 9.06 12.03
C ASN A 109 -1.43 9.84 10.80
N PRO A 110 -0.19 10.37 10.80
CA PRO A 110 0.34 11.16 9.67
C PRO A 110 0.42 10.37 8.35
N ARG A 111 0.40 9.03 8.41
CA ARG A 111 0.42 8.15 7.23
C ARG A 111 -0.96 7.78 6.72
N PHE A 112 -2.02 8.16 7.43
CA PHE A 112 -3.40 7.81 7.09
C PHE A 112 -3.74 8.18 5.65
N ARG A 113 -3.44 9.41 5.23
CA ARG A 113 -3.83 9.89 3.89
C ARG A 113 -3.28 8.99 2.78
N MET A 114 -1.99 8.67 2.82
CA MET A 114 -1.37 7.81 1.79
C MET A 114 -1.90 6.38 1.87
N ALA A 115 -2.08 5.83 3.07
CA ALA A 115 -2.62 4.49 3.25
C ALA A 115 -4.09 4.38 2.78
N TYR A 116 -4.89 5.42 3.02
CA TYR A 116 -6.25 5.55 2.54
C TYR A 116 -6.31 5.69 1.01
N ASP A 117 -5.50 6.56 0.41
CA ASP A 117 -5.43 6.71 -1.05
C ASP A 117 -5.03 5.38 -1.72
N PHE A 118 -4.16 4.60 -1.08
CA PHE A 118 -3.78 3.27 -1.54
C PHE A 118 -4.93 2.26 -1.43
N LEU A 119 -5.67 2.26 -0.31
CA LEU A 119 -6.86 1.44 -0.11
C LEU A 119 -7.95 1.78 -1.13
N LEU A 120 -8.20 3.07 -1.36
CA LEU A 120 -9.17 3.55 -2.33
C LEU A 120 -8.81 3.06 -3.73
N LEU A 121 -7.55 3.23 -4.14
CA LEU A 121 -7.07 2.75 -5.43
C LEU A 121 -7.21 1.22 -5.55
N ARG A 122 -6.87 0.45 -4.51
CA ARG A 122 -7.09 -1.01 -4.48
C ARG A 122 -8.55 -1.37 -4.66
N SER A 123 -9.44 -0.68 -3.96
CA SER A 123 -10.89 -0.91 -4.02
C SER A 123 -11.48 -0.63 -5.40
N GLN A 124 -10.87 0.30 -6.13
CA GLN A 124 -11.27 0.66 -7.48
C GLN A 124 -10.65 -0.24 -8.54
N SER A 125 -9.69 -1.12 -8.20
CA SER A 125 -8.92 -1.90 -9.18
C SER A 125 -8.94 -3.40 -8.93
N ILE A 126 -8.19 -3.87 -7.93
CA ILE A 126 -7.86 -5.29 -7.72
C ILE A 126 -8.63 -5.91 -6.55
N ASN A 127 -9.29 -5.09 -5.73
CA ASN A 127 -10.03 -5.53 -4.55
C ASN A 127 -11.43 -4.87 -4.46
N PRO A 128 -12.36 -5.09 -5.41
CA PRO A 128 -13.69 -4.46 -5.40
C PRO A 128 -14.48 -4.65 -4.09
N GLU A 129 -14.25 -5.74 -3.38
CA GLU A 129 -14.82 -6.05 -2.07
C GLU A 129 -14.50 -4.98 -1.01
N LEU A 130 -13.40 -4.24 -1.16
CA LEU A 130 -13.00 -3.16 -0.26
C LEU A 130 -13.76 -1.85 -0.50
N SER A 131 -14.63 -1.76 -1.51
CA SER A 131 -15.36 -0.54 -1.85
C SER A 131 -16.17 0.02 -0.67
N LYS A 132 -16.85 -0.84 0.09
CA LYS A 132 -17.60 -0.43 1.30
C LYS A 132 -16.66 0.12 2.39
N THR A 133 -15.47 -0.47 2.52
CA THR A 133 -14.45 -0.02 3.48
C THR A 133 -13.86 1.33 3.08
N ALA A 134 -13.54 1.53 1.80
CA ALA A 134 -13.09 2.82 1.30
C ALA A 134 -14.16 3.92 1.51
N THR A 135 -15.42 3.61 1.23
CA THR A 135 -16.55 4.52 1.45
C THR A 135 -16.70 4.89 2.93
N PHE A 136 -16.54 3.93 3.85
CA PHE A 136 -16.57 4.21 5.28
C PHE A 136 -15.50 5.24 5.68
N TRP A 137 -14.24 5.02 5.29
CA TRP A 137 -13.16 5.96 5.60
C TRP A 137 -13.32 7.31 4.89
N THR A 138 -14.00 7.35 3.74
CA THR A 138 -14.39 8.62 3.07
C THR A 138 -15.34 9.44 3.92
N LYS A 139 -16.33 8.79 4.57
CA LYS A 139 -17.34 9.49 5.37
C LYS A 139 -16.79 9.99 6.70
N VAL A 140 -15.95 9.21 7.34
CA VAL A 140 -15.42 9.51 8.67
C VAL A 140 -14.34 10.60 8.65
N GLN A 141 -13.69 10.84 7.51
CA GLN A 141 -12.70 11.92 7.37
C GLN A 141 -13.30 13.28 7.01
N GLN A 142 -14.62 13.37 6.82
CA GLN A 142 -15.38 14.62 6.60
C GLN A 142 -15.82 15.20 7.95
#